data_AF-U3G8X6-F1
#
_entry.id   AF-U3G8X6-F1
#
_cell.length_a   1.000
_cell.length_b   1.000
_cell.length_c   1.000
_cell.angle_alpha   90.00
_cell.angle_beta   90.00
_cell.angle_gamma   90.00
#
_symmetry.space_group_name_H-M   'P 1'
#
loop_
_entity.id
_entity.type
_entity.pdbx_description
1 polymer ?
#
loop_
_entity_poly.entity_id
_entity_poly.type
_entity_poly.pdbx_seq_one_letter_code
_entity_poly.pdbx_strand_id
1 'polypeptide(L)'
;MEGNKEAQKEARINTGLRNYWYPVAASWNVKNAPVGITRLSQNIVLWRDTAGQVHALEDRCPHRGARLSMGWNLGDHVACWYHGVEVNGQGTVTSVPAVDACPMEGKTCVRSYPVQERAGAIFLWFGDKAPSEFDDAVGTLRLPEELTSDEHSHFLCFAHWNVNYRYAIDNVMDPMHGAYLHAVSHSMASGEKKAVMEVVETDHGIMFQKTGQRGVNFDWTEFGETGTMWLRLSIPYQPKVGPGGPFTIIGIVTPVDEEHCIVYFWRTRHVQGWQRDVWRFLYRNRLEGLHWDVLEQDRVVLESMAPEARDHETLYQHDIGITRIRRVLARRAAAELADAPVAMIKPVPTEAQHA
;
A
#
# COMPACT_ATOMS: atom_id res chain seq x y z
N MET A 1 4.37 17.44 28.08
CA MET A 1 3.80 17.83 26.77
C MET A 1 4.55 17.20 25.60
N GLU A 2 5.89 17.16 25.59
CA GLU A 2 6.68 16.55 24.50
C GLU A 2 6.49 15.03 24.37
N GLY A 3 6.45 14.28 25.47
CA GLY A 3 6.21 12.82 25.43
C GLY A 3 4.86 12.42 24.80
N ASN A 4 3.85 13.30 24.86
CA ASN A 4 2.57 13.07 24.20
C ASN A 4 2.66 13.26 22.67
N LYS A 5 3.47 14.22 22.22
CA LYS A 5 3.67 14.47 20.79
C LYS A 5 4.46 13.35 20.11
N GLU A 6 5.46 12.79 20.78
CA GLU A 6 6.24 11.68 20.25
C GLU A 6 5.39 10.42 20.11
N ALA A 7 4.58 10.09 21.13
CA ALA A 7 3.64 8.96 21.08
C ALA A 7 2.58 9.14 19.97
N GLN A 8 2.04 10.35 19.80
CA GLN A 8 1.09 10.65 18.72
C GLN A 8 1.72 10.49 17.33
N LYS A 9 2.98 10.91 17.18
CA LYS A 9 3.74 10.75 15.94
C LYS A 9 3.97 9.29 15.63
N GLU A 10 4.39 8.50 16.61
CA GLU A 10 4.63 7.07 16.44
C GLU A 10 3.34 6.32 16.10
N ALA A 11 2.24 6.61 16.79
CA ALA A 11 0.92 6.04 16.49
C ALA A 11 0.44 6.42 15.07
N ARG A 12 0.67 7.67 14.62
CA ARG A 12 0.38 8.09 13.25
C ARG A 12 1.21 7.30 12.24
N ILE A 13 2.52 7.14 12.48
CA ILE A 13 3.35 6.35 11.58
C ILE A 13 2.83 4.92 11.56
N ASN A 14 2.66 4.26 12.70
CA ASN A 14 2.24 2.85 12.78
C ASN A 14 0.93 2.57 12.06
N THR A 15 -0.04 3.49 12.11
CA THR A 15 -1.34 3.35 11.42
C THR A 15 -1.34 3.86 9.98
N GLY A 16 -0.23 4.44 9.51
CA GLY A 16 -0.08 5.01 8.16
C GLY A 16 -0.22 6.53 8.10
N LEU A 17 0.61 7.11 7.23
CA LEU A 17 0.58 8.53 6.90
C LEU A 17 -0.66 8.89 6.08
N ARG A 18 -1.21 10.08 6.31
CA ARG A 18 -2.35 10.62 5.56
C ARG A 18 -1.88 11.44 4.36
N ASN A 19 -2.84 11.87 3.54
CA ASN A 19 -2.58 12.65 2.32
C ASN A 19 -1.68 11.91 1.33
N TYR A 20 -1.90 10.60 1.20
CA TYR A 20 -1.33 9.76 0.14
C TYR A 20 -2.41 8.87 -0.47
N TRP A 21 -2.17 8.48 -1.71
CA TRP A 21 -2.84 7.38 -2.36
C TRP A 21 -2.25 6.05 -1.89
N TYR A 22 -3.10 5.09 -1.53
CA TYR A 22 -2.70 3.74 -1.18
C TYR A 22 -3.47 2.71 -2.00
N PRO A 23 -2.82 1.66 -2.54
CA PRO A 23 -3.52 0.53 -3.11
C PRO A 23 -4.25 -0.24 -2.00
N VAL A 24 -5.55 -0.44 -2.16
CA VAL A 24 -6.40 -1.04 -1.12
C VAL A 24 -6.94 -2.40 -1.48
N ALA A 25 -7.00 -2.73 -2.77
CA ALA A 25 -7.44 -4.03 -3.27
C ALA A 25 -6.94 -4.22 -4.71
N ALA A 26 -6.78 -5.46 -5.15
CA ALA A 26 -6.68 -5.73 -6.58
C ALA A 26 -8.03 -5.52 -7.25
N SER A 27 -8.04 -4.97 -8.46
CA SER A 27 -9.25 -4.66 -9.23
C SER A 27 -10.22 -5.83 -9.35
N TRP A 28 -9.67 -7.05 -9.51
CA TRP A 28 -10.44 -8.28 -9.68
C TRP A 28 -11.04 -8.83 -8.37
N ASN A 29 -10.71 -8.25 -7.21
CA ASN A 29 -11.36 -8.60 -5.94
C ASN A 29 -12.71 -7.89 -5.77
N VAL A 30 -12.96 -6.78 -6.45
CA VAL A 30 -14.24 -6.05 -6.38
C VAL A 30 -15.07 -6.38 -7.61
N LYS A 31 -15.99 -7.34 -7.42
CA LYS A 31 -16.94 -7.81 -8.44
C LYS A 31 -18.31 -7.17 -8.22
N ASN A 32 -19.37 -7.98 -8.14
CA ASN A 32 -20.75 -7.49 -8.04
C ASN A 32 -21.15 -7.16 -6.60
N ALA A 33 -20.74 -7.96 -5.62
CA ALA A 33 -21.09 -7.70 -4.22
C ALA A 33 -20.17 -6.62 -3.61
N PRO A 34 -20.66 -5.79 -2.68
CA PRO A 34 -19.81 -4.93 -1.89
C PRO A 34 -18.75 -5.74 -1.12
N VAL A 35 -17.56 -5.18 -0.97
CA VAL A 35 -16.42 -5.81 -0.29
C VAL A 35 -15.99 -4.93 0.87
N GLY A 36 -15.93 -5.51 2.06
CA GLY A 36 -15.46 -4.83 3.26
C GLY A 36 -13.96 -5.07 3.47
N ILE A 37 -13.21 -3.99 3.65
CA ILE A 37 -11.77 -4.05 3.94
C ILE A 37 -11.41 -3.10 5.09
N THR A 38 -10.21 -3.26 5.65
CA THR A 38 -9.65 -2.35 6.65
C THR A 38 -8.30 -1.84 6.16
N ARG A 39 -8.10 -0.52 6.09
CA ARG A 39 -6.83 0.11 5.68
C ARG A 39 -6.60 1.36 6.52
N LEU A 40 -5.36 1.56 6.96
CA LEU A 40 -5.00 2.65 7.87
C LEU A 40 -5.95 2.73 9.08
N SER A 41 -6.30 1.56 9.65
CA SER A 41 -7.27 1.38 10.75
C SER A 41 -8.69 1.91 10.46
N GLN A 42 -9.07 2.08 9.19
CA GLN A 42 -10.40 2.52 8.78
C GLN A 42 -11.13 1.38 8.06
N ASN A 43 -12.38 1.12 8.46
CA ASN A 43 -13.25 0.16 7.78
C ASN A 43 -13.87 0.81 6.54
N ILE A 44 -13.74 0.17 5.39
CA ILE A 44 -14.09 0.71 4.08
C ILE A 44 -14.92 -0.31 3.31
N VAL A 45 -15.99 0.15 2.69
CA VAL A 45 -16.75 -0.63 1.71
C VAL A 45 -16.34 -0.21 0.30
N LEU A 46 -16.03 -1.20 -0.54
CA LEU A 46 -15.79 -1.03 -1.97
C LEU A 46 -16.91 -1.71 -2.75
N TRP A 47 -17.40 -1.07 -3.81
CA TRP A 47 -18.26 -1.73 -4.79
C TRP A 47 -18.05 -1.13 -6.17
N ARG A 48 -18.60 -1.79 -7.19
CA ARG A 48 -18.55 -1.34 -8.57
C ARG A 48 -19.96 -1.01 -9.05
N ASP A 49 -20.14 0.16 -9.63
CA ASP A 49 -21.44 0.56 -10.20
C ASP A 49 -21.72 -0.12 -11.54
N THR A 50 -22.88 0.17 -12.11
CA THR A 50 -23.31 -0.38 -13.42
C THR A 50 -22.44 0.07 -14.59
N ALA A 51 -21.71 1.19 -14.44
CA ALA A 51 -20.75 1.66 -15.45
C ALA A 51 -19.36 1.03 -15.27
N GLY A 52 -19.17 0.20 -14.24
CA GLY A 52 -17.88 -0.40 -13.93
C GLY A 52 -16.98 0.50 -13.10
N GLN A 53 -17.44 1.65 -12.60
CA GLN A 53 -16.64 2.54 -11.75
C GLN A 53 -16.63 2.03 -10.31
N VAL A 54 -15.45 2.03 -9.67
CA VAL A 54 -15.31 1.67 -8.26
C VAL A 54 -15.65 2.86 -7.38
N HIS A 55 -16.44 2.62 -6.35
CA HIS A 55 -16.78 3.55 -5.28
C HIS A 55 -16.26 3.04 -3.94
N ALA A 56 -15.99 3.97 -3.02
CA ALA A 56 -15.45 3.66 -1.71
C ALA A 56 -16.03 4.59 -0.64
N LEU A 57 -16.59 4.00 0.42
CA LEU A 57 -17.12 4.71 1.57
C LEU A 57 -16.56 4.15 2.87
N GLU A 58 -16.66 4.91 3.96
CA GLU A 58 -16.60 4.36 5.30
C GLU A 58 -17.63 3.23 5.43
N ASP A 59 -17.23 2.08 5.94
CA ASP A 59 -18.07 0.88 6.06
C ASP A 59 -19.02 0.96 7.26
N ARG A 60 -19.83 2.01 7.27
CA ARG A 60 -20.70 2.37 8.39
C ARG A 60 -22.01 2.96 7.87
N CYS A 61 -23.11 2.24 8.09
CA CYS A 61 -24.45 2.74 7.84
C CYS A 61 -24.74 3.93 8.76
N PRO A 62 -25.22 5.08 8.24
CA PRO A 62 -25.43 6.30 9.02
C PRO A 62 -26.57 6.18 10.05
N HIS A 63 -27.38 5.13 9.99
CA HIS A 63 -28.47 4.89 10.95
C HIS A 63 -27.95 4.30 12.28
N ARG A 64 -27.33 3.11 12.26
CA ARG A 64 -26.90 2.38 13.48
C ARG A 64 -25.49 1.77 13.38
N GLY A 65 -24.70 2.19 12.39
CA GLY A 65 -23.32 1.75 12.25
C GLY A 65 -23.12 0.33 11.71
N ALA A 66 -24.16 -0.33 11.20
CA ALA A 66 -24.01 -1.62 10.52
C ALA A 66 -23.08 -1.51 9.30
N ARG A 67 -22.33 -2.57 8.97
CA ARG A 67 -21.42 -2.59 7.82
C ARG A 67 -22.20 -2.53 6.51
N LEU A 68 -21.91 -1.52 5.69
CA LEU A 68 -22.48 -1.37 4.35
C LEU A 68 -21.93 -2.42 3.39
N SER A 69 -20.73 -2.94 3.65
CA SER A 69 -20.11 -4.02 2.89
C SER A 69 -20.83 -5.35 3.01
N MET A 70 -21.59 -5.54 4.09
CA MET A 70 -22.51 -6.66 4.17
C MET A 70 -23.75 -6.42 3.30
N GLY A 71 -24.01 -5.20 2.80
CA GLY A 71 -25.22 -4.83 2.10
C GLY A 71 -25.38 -5.36 0.67
N TRP A 72 -26.32 -4.77 -0.05
CA TRP A 72 -26.51 -4.99 -1.49
C TRP A 72 -25.85 -3.89 -2.30
N ASN A 73 -25.21 -4.27 -3.40
CA ASN A 73 -24.84 -3.34 -4.46
C ASN A 73 -26.05 -3.14 -5.37
N LEU A 74 -26.60 -1.93 -5.42
CA LEU A 74 -27.73 -1.57 -6.29
C LEU A 74 -27.26 -0.84 -7.57
N GLY A 75 -25.94 -0.76 -7.79
CA GLY A 75 -25.33 -0.05 -8.90
C GLY A 75 -24.70 1.24 -8.41
N ASP A 76 -25.43 2.35 -8.55
CA ASP A 76 -24.97 3.69 -8.16
C ASP A 76 -24.94 3.93 -6.64
N HIS A 77 -25.55 3.03 -5.86
CA HIS A 77 -25.58 3.08 -4.40
C HIS A 77 -25.51 1.69 -3.75
N VAL A 78 -25.20 1.68 -2.45
CA VAL A 78 -25.22 0.48 -1.60
C VAL A 78 -26.37 0.54 -0.62
N ALA A 79 -27.10 -0.57 -0.46
CA ALA A 79 -28.18 -0.69 0.50
C ALA A 79 -27.77 -1.51 1.71
N CYS A 80 -27.93 -0.94 2.90
CA CYS A 80 -27.67 -1.63 4.16
C CYS A 80 -28.66 -2.78 4.40
N TRP A 81 -28.17 -4.00 4.66
CA TRP A 81 -29.03 -5.16 4.97
C TRP A 81 -29.88 -4.99 6.24
N TYR A 82 -29.48 -4.11 7.15
CA TYR A 82 -30.18 -4.03 8.43
C TYR A 82 -31.57 -3.40 8.29
N HIS A 83 -31.67 -2.25 7.62
CA HIS A 83 -32.94 -1.52 7.48
C HIS A 83 -33.14 -0.92 6.08
N GLY A 84 -32.33 -1.32 5.10
CA GLY A 84 -32.46 -0.87 3.71
C GLY A 84 -31.98 0.55 3.42
N VAL A 85 -31.27 1.22 4.34
CA VAL A 85 -30.74 2.58 4.07
C VAL A 85 -29.78 2.52 2.88
N GLU A 86 -30.08 3.33 1.87
CA GLU A 86 -29.31 3.42 0.62
C GLU A 86 -28.37 4.62 0.66
N VAL A 87 -27.11 4.42 0.27
CA VAL A 87 -26.07 5.45 0.27
C VAL A 87 -25.30 5.42 -1.05
N ASN A 88 -25.20 6.56 -1.73
CA ASN A 88 -24.48 6.65 -3.01
C ASN A 88 -22.96 6.77 -2.83
N GLY A 89 -22.22 6.76 -3.95
CA GLY A 89 -20.75 6.87 -3.98
C GLY A 89 -20.16 8.11 -3.28
N GLN A 90 -20.93 9.16 -3.07
CA GLN A 90 -20.49 10.38 -2.37
C GLN A 90 -20.74 10.31 -0.85
N GLY A 91 -21.43 9.27 -0.37
CA GLY A 91 -21.79 9.11 1.04
C GLY A 91 -23.11 9.78 1.41
N THR A 92 -23.89 10.20 0.41
CA THR A 92 -25.20 10.81 0.57
C THR A 92 -26.28 9.73 0.64
N VAL A 93 -27.15 9.84 1.65
CA VAL A 93 -28.30 8.95 1.79
C VAL A 93 -29.30 9.26 0.68
N THR A 94 -29.59 8.26 -0.16
CA THR A 94 -30.52 8.40 -1.28
C THR A 94 -31.94 7.98 -0.93
N SER A 95 -32.09 7.02 -0.02
CA SER A 95 -33.39 6.47 0.37
C SER A 95 -33.33 5.82 1.76
N VAL A 96 -34.41 5.97 2.52
CA VAL A 96 -34.68 5.24 3.76
C VAL A 96 -36.03 4.55 3.67
N PRO A 97 -36.11 3.33 3.11
CA PRO A 97 -37.39 2.71 2.72
C PRO A 97 -38.42 2.52 3.84
N ALA A 98 -37.97 2.47 5.10
CA ALA A 98 -38.84 2.26 6.25
C ALA A 98 -39.62 3.51 6.69
N VAL A 99 -39.26 4.71 6.20
CA VAL A 99 -39.81 5.99 6.66
C VAL A 99 -40.03 6.92 5.47
N ASP A 100 -41.26 7.40 5.31
CA ASP A 100 -41.56 8.44 4.32
C ASP A 100 -40.94 9.79 4.74
N ALA A 101 -40.39 10.53 3.77
CA ALA A 101 -39.72 11.82 3.96
C ALA A 101 -38.67 11.84 5.10
N CYS A 102 -37.80 10.82 5.14
CA CYS A 102 -36.78 10.72 6.18
C CYS A 102 -35.80 11.92 6.14
N PRO A 103 -35.55 12.61 7.27
CA PRO A 103 -34.63 13.76 7.30
C PRO A 103 -33.16 13.44 6.98
N MET A 104 -32.78 12.16 6.85
CA MET A 104 -31.43 11.77 6.41
C MET A 104 -31.28 11.84 4.88
N GLU A 105 -32.36 11.69 4.13
CA GLU A 105 -32.31 11.70 2.66
C GLU A 105 -31.77 13.04 2.14
N GLY A 106 -30.84 12.96 1.19
CA GLY A 106 -30.12 14.12 0.66
C GLY A 106 -28.95 14.61 1.54
N LYS A 107 -28.73 14.05 2.73
CA LYS A 107 -27.57 14.40 3.57
C LYS A 107 -26.38 13.48 3.32
N THR A 108 -25.19 14.06 3.23
CA THR A 108 -23.92 13.35 3.25
C THR A 108 -23.60 12.95 4.69
N CYS A 109 -23.73 11.66 5.00
CA CYS A 109 -23.60 11.14 6.36
C CYS A 109 -22.45 10.13 6.52
N VAL A 110 -21.90 9.66 5.41
CA VAL A 110 -20.82 8.67 5.36
C VAL A 110 -19.65 9.30 4.63
N ARG A 111 -18.42 9.09 5.14
CA ARG A 111 -17.23 9.56 4.42
C ARG A 111 -17.09 8.81 3.10
N SER A 112 -16.83 9.53 2.03
CA SER A 112 -16.37 8.97 0.75
C SER A 112 -14.87 9.12 0.57
N TYR A 113 -14.27 8.20 -0.19
CA TYR A 113 -12.85 8.23 -0.53
C TYR A 113 -12.70 8.48 -2.03
N PRO A 114 -11.84 9.43 -2.46
CA PRO A 114 -11.43 9.52 -3.85
C PRO A 114 -10.79 8.20 -4.31
N VAL A 115 -11.19 7.71 -5.49
CA VAL A 115 -10.78 6.40 -6.02
C VAL A 115 -10.06 6.57 -7.35
N GLN A 116 -8.96 5.83 -7.55
CA GLN A 116 -8.35 5.63 -8.86
C GLN A 116 -8.04 4.16 -9.11
N GLU A 117 -8.42 3.64 -10.28
CA GLU A 117 -8.06 2.29 -10.71
C GLU A 117 -6.90 2.37 -11.72
N ARG A 118 -5.73 1.82 -11.34
CA ARG A 118 -4.47 1.92 -12.10
C ARG A 118 -3.63 0.66 -11.91
N ALA A 119 -2.96 0.21 -12.97
CA ALA A 119 -2.07 -0.96 -12.96
C ALA A 119 -2.69 -2.22 -12.31
N GLY A 120 -4.01 -2.42 -12.46
CA GLY A 120 -4.74 -3.55 -11.88
C GLY A 120 -5.04 -3.47 -10.38
N ALA A 121 -4.74 -2.34 -9.71
CA ALA A 121 -5.10 -2.07 -8.32
C ALA A 121 -6.08 -0.90 -8.20
N ILE A 122 -6.87 -0.93 -7.13
CA ILE A 122 -7.74 0.15 -6.68
C ILE A 122 -6.96 0.95 -5.65
N PHE A 123 -6.77 2.24 -5.91
CA PHE A 123 -6.13 3.20 -5.01
C PHE A 123 -7.16 4.10 -4.36
N LEU A 124 -7.03 4.34 -3.06
CA LEU A 124 -7.81 5.35 -2.33
C LEU A 124 -6.90 6.45 -1.81
N TRP A 125 -7.41 7.67 -1.83
CA TRP A 125 -6.79 8.80 -1.16
C TRP A 125 -7.18 8.87 0.32
N PHE A 126 -6.19 8.87 1.21
CA PHE A 126 -6.39 8.96 2.65
C PHE A 126 -6.03 10.35 3.21
N GLY A 127 -6.58 11.40 2.62
CA GLY A 127 -6.40 12.77 3.10
C GLY A 127 -7.60 13.34 3.83
N ASP A 128 -7.36 14.40 4.60
CA ASP A 128 -8.41 15.19 5.26
C ASP A 128 -8.96 16.30 4.35
N LYS A 129 -8.17 16.70 3.35
CA LYS A 129 -8.57 17.57 2.22
C LYS A 129 -8.70 16.73 0.95
N ALA A 130 -9.47 17.22 -0.02
CA ALA A 130 -9.57 16.60 -1.33
C ALA A 130 -8.19 16.63 -2.04
N PRO A 131 -7.85 15.62 -2.86
CA PRO A 131 -6.57 15.59 -3.58
C PRO A 131 -6.34 16.84 -4.43
N SER A 132 -7.41 17.42 -5.00
CA SER A 132 -7.38 18.64 -5.82
C SER A 132 -7.01 19.91 -5.05
N GLU A 133 -6.99 19.86 -3.71
CA GLU A 133 -6.58 20.99 -2.86
C GLU A 133 -5.06 21.01 -2.61
N PHE A 134 -4.34 19.99 -3.10
CA PHE A 134 -2.89 19.92 -3.03
C PHE A 134 -2.27 20.25 -4.39
N ASP A 135 -1.04 20.75 -4.39
CA ASP A 135 -0.25 20.93 -5.62
C ASP A 135 -0.17 19.61 -6.41
N ASP A 136 -0.07 19.70 -7.74
CA ASP A 136 -0.12 18.54 -8.66
C ASP A 136 0.87 17.42 -8.31
N ALA A 137 1.97 17.73 -7.62
CA ALA A 137 2.97 16.75 -7.20
C ALA A 137 2.50 15.85 -6.03
N VAL A 138 1.59 16.34 -5.18
CA VAL A 138 1.08 15.63 -3.99
C VAL A 138 -0.31 15.06 -4.24
N GLY A 139 -1.20 15.85 -4.84
CA GLY A 139 -2.59 15.45 -5.08
C GLY A 139 -2.77 14.40 -6.19
N THR A 140 -1.84 14.34 -7.14
CA THR A 140 -1.94 13.42 -8.28
C THR A 140 -1.18 12.12 -8.01
N LEU A 141 -1.86 10.98 -8.14
CA LEU A 141 -1.23 9.66 -8.18
C LEU A 141 -0.35 9.54 -9.43
N ARG A 142 0.97 9.55 -9.25
CA ARG A 142 1.94 9.30 -10.32
C ARG A 142 2.68 8.01 -10.01
N LEU A 143 2.41 6.98 -10.79
CA LEU A 143 3.11 5.70 -10.69
C LEU A 143 4.40 5.72 -11.51
N PRO A 144 5.42 4.89 -11.15
CA PRO A 144 6.62 4.75 -11.96
C PRO A 144 6.32 4.34 -13.40
N GLU A 145 7.23 4.67 -14.32
CA GLU A 145 7.07 4.43 -15.76
C GLU A 145 6.78 2.97 -16.11
N GLU A 146 7.31 2.03 -15.32
CA GLU A 146 7.13 0.59 -15.54
C GLU A 146 5.67 0.12 -15.33
N LEU A 147 4.84 0.96 -14.70
CA LEU A 147 3.41 0.74 -14.49
C LEU A 147 2.51 1.54 -15.43
N THR A 148 3.06 2.53 -16.15
CA THR A 148 2.28 3.47 -16.96
C THR A 148 2.62 3.41 -18.45
N SER A 149 3.84 3.00 -18.80
CA SER A 149 4.32 2.94 -20.16
C SER A 149 3.94 1.63 -20.87
N ASP A 150 3.54 1.74 -22.13
CA ASP A 150 3.33 0.60 -23.02
C ASP A 150 4.63 -0.12 -23.41
N GLU A 151 5.79 0.41 -23.05
CA GLU A 151 7.06 -0.30 -23.22
C GLU A 151 7.30 -1.39 -22.18
N HIS A 152 6.49 -1.39 -21.12
CA HIS A 152 6.57 -2.35 -20.05
C HIS A 152 5.37 -3.30 -20.04
N SER A 153 5.57 -4.43 -19.39
CA SER A 153 4.47 -5.29 -18.98
C SER A 153 4.67 -5.67 -17.52
N HIS A 154 3.55 -5.80 -16.79
CA HIS A 154 3.57 -6.04 -15.36
C HIS A 154 2.52 -7.07 -14.92
N PHE A 155 2.79 -7.68 -13.76
CA PHE A 155 1.83 -8.48 -13.00
C PHE A 155 1.72 -7.90 -11.59
N LEU A 156 0.52 -7.46 -11.22
CA LEU A 156 0.21 -7.16 -9.83
C LEU A 156 0.08 -8.47 -9.04
N CYS A 157 0.78 -8.52 -7.93
CA CYS A 157 0.67 -9.55 -6.90
C CYS A 157 0.55 -8.86 -5.54
N PHE A 158 -0.09 -9.50 -4.57
CA PHE A 158 -0.26 -8.92 -3.23
C PHE A 158 -0.33 -9.99 -2.15
N ALA A 159 0.12 -9.68 -0.95
CA ALA A 159 0.10 -10.59 0.20
C ALA A 159 -0.21 -9.84 1.50
N HIS A 160 -0.94 -10.50 2.40
CA HIS A 160 -1.18 -10.03 3.76
C HIS A 160 -0.07 -10.50 4.67
N TRP A 161 0.55 -9.59 5.41
CA TRP A 161 1.61 -9.91 6.38
C TRP A 161 1.18 -9.44 7.77
N ASN A 162 1.40 -10.30 8.77
CA ASN A 162 1.09 -10.02 10.19
C ASN A 162 2.25 -9.28 10.85
N VAL A 163 2.62 -8.15 10.25
CA VAL A 163 3.66 -7.26 10.75
C VAL A 163 3.33 -5.82 10.37
N ASN A 164 3.78 -4.86 11.18
CA ASN A 164 3.65 -3.45 10.85
C ASN A 164 4.33 -3.15 9.50
N TYR A 165 3.68 -2.32 8.66
CA TYR A 165 4.13 -2.00 7.31
C TYR A 165 5.58 -1.45 7.24
N ARG A 166 6.07 -0.83 8.31
CA ARG A 166 7.44 -0.30 8.40
C ARG A 166 8.49 -1.39 8.27
N TYR A 167 8.22 -2.60 8.77
CA TYR A 167 9.15 -3.73 8.63
C TYR A 167 9.25 -4.21 7.19
N ALA A 168 8.14 -4.19 6.44
CA ALA A 168 8.16 -4.49 5.01
C ALA A 168 8.93 -3.43 4.20
N ILE A 169 8.77 -2.14 4.55
CA ILE A 169 9.58 -1.07 3.96
C ILE A 169 11.06 -1.25 4.30
N ASP A 170 11.40 -1.48 5.57
CA ASP A 170 12.78 -1.65 6.02
C ASP A 170 13.45 -2.86 5.34
N ASN A 171 12.73 -3.99 5.19
CA ASN A 171 13.20 -5.19 4.50
C ASN A 171 13.59 -4.90 3.04
N VAL A 172 12.70 -4.28 2.25
CA VAL A 172 12.99 -3.96 0.84
C VAL A 172 14.16 -2.98 0.69
N MET A 173 14.34 -2.12 1.68
CA MET A 173 15.38 -1.09 1.73
C MET A 173 16.73 -1.60 2.22
N ASP A 174 16.80 -2.85 2.69
CA ASP A 174 18.05 -3.55 2.96
C ASP A 174 18.44 -4.43 1.77
N PRO A 175 19.35 -4.00 0.89
CA PRO A 175 19.82 -4.82 -0.23
C PRO A 175 20.73 -5.99 0.21
N MET A 176 21.07 -6.12 1.49
CA MET A 176 21.98 -7.15 1.99
C MET A 176 21.26 -8.45 2.35
N HIS A 177 20.02 -8.41 2.88
CA HIS A 177 19.30 -9.64 3.23
C HIS A 177 19.17 -10.60 2.04
N GLY A 178 19.05 -10.09 0.82
CA GLY A 178 18.89 -10.93 -0.38
C GLY A 178 20.03 -11.94 -0.60
N ALA A 179 21.27 -11.59 -0.24
CA ALA A 179 22.42 -12.49 -0.37
C ALA A 179 22.45 -13.62 0.69
N TYR A 180 21.65 -13.48 1.75
CA TYR A 180 21.57 -14.44 2.86
C TYR A 180 20.24 -15.19 2.84
N LEU A 181 19.13 -14.46 2.94
CA LEU A 181 17.78 -15.00 3.03
C LEU A 181 17.40 -15.73 1.74
N HIS A 182 17.71 -15.14 0.59
CA HIS A 182 17.35 -15.68 -0.71
C HIS A 182 18.49 -16.40 -1.42
N ALA A 183 19.50 -16.86 -0.67
CA ALA A 183 20.68 -17.53 -1.24
C ALA A 183 20.34 -18.79 -2.05
N VAL A 184 19.16 -19.40 -1.84
CA VAL A 184 18.70 -20.59 -2.55
C VAL A 184 17.92 -20.26 -3.84
N SER A 185 17.41 -19.03 -4.02
CA SER A 185 16.48 -18.69 -5.11
C SER A 185 17.12 -18.45 -6.50
N HIS A 186 18.33 -18.97 -6.72
CA HIS A 186 19.13 -18.94 -7.97
C HIS A 186 19.51 -17.57 -8.55
N SER A 187 18.78 -16.47 -8.27
CA SER A 187 19.05 -15.13 -8.82
C SER A 187 19.87 -14.23 -7.88
N MET A 188 19.90 -14.51 -6.57
CA MET A 188 20.55 -13.66 -5.55
C MET A 188 21.68 -14.37 -4.77
N ALA A 189 22.01 -15.61 -5.15
CA ALA A 189 23.07 -16.40 -4.53
C ALA A 189 24.48 -15.90 -4.87
N SER A 190 24.63 -15.30 -6.06
CA SER A 190 25.86 -14.64 -6.50
C SER A 190 25.82 -13.19 -6.06
N GLY A 191 26.89 -12.70 -5.43
CA GLY A 191 27.02 -11.32 -4.97
C GLY A 191 28.11 -11.19 -3.92
N GLU A 192 28.85 -10.09 -3.93
CA GLU A 192 29.82 -9.87 -2.85
C GLU A 192 29.08 -9.57 -1.56
N LYS A 193 29.44 -10.27 -0.49
CA LYS A 193 28.85 -10.09 0.85
C LYS A 193 29.38 -8.85 1.59
N LYS A 194 30.24 -8.08 0.92
CA LYS A 194 30.75 -6.78 1.36
C LYS A 194 30.49 -5.80 0.23
N ALA A 195 29.82 -4.70 0.53
CA ALA A 195 29.57 -3.63 -0.43
C ALA A 195 29.61 -2.29 0.31
N VAL A 196 30.17 -1.26 -0.33
CA VAL A 196 30.00 0.11 0.15
C VAL A 196 28.66 0.60 -0.39
N MET A 197 27.82 1.11 0.51
CA MET A 197 26.50 1.66 0.17
C MET A 197 26.64 3.14 -0.16
N GLU A 198 26.10 3.55 -1.30
CA GLU A 198 25.98 4.94 -1.71
C GLU A 198 24.51 5.36 -1.74
N VAL A 199 24.26 6.62 -1.41
CA VAL A 199 22.93 7.22 -1.48
C VAL A 199 22.92 8.32 -2.52
N VAL A 200 21.99 8.21 -3.48
CA VAL A 200 21.84 9.12 -4.60
C VAL A 200 20.43 9.73 -4.55
N GLU A 201 20.34 11.05 -4.68
CA GLU A 201 19.04 11.71 -4.84
C GLU A 201 18.52 11.52 -6.27
N THR A 202 17.22 11.35 -6.40
CA THR A 202 16.52 11.15 -7.68
C THR A 202 15.39 12.16 -7.80
N ASP A 203 14.82 12.28 -9.00
CA ASP A 203 13.65 13.15 -9.24
C ASP A 203 12.42 12.74 -8.42
N HIS A 204 12.40 11.51 -7.89
CA HIS A 204 11.25 10.94 -7.17
C HIS A 204 11.50 10.74 -5.67
N GLY A 205 12.76 10.78 -5.23
CA GLY A 205 13.13 10.45 -3.86
C GLY A 205 14.60 10.07 -3.74
N ILE A 206 14.88 8.90 -3.15
CA ILE A 206 16.23 8.50 -2.77
C ILE A 206 16.52 7.07 -3.21
N MET A 207 17.63 6.89 -3.93
CA MET A 207 18.15 5.60 -4.35
C MET A 207 19.36 5.19 -3.51
N PHE A 208 19.41 3.91 -3.15
CA PHE A 208 20.47 3.27 -2.39
C PHE A 208 21.08 2.21 -3.27
N GLN A 209 22.37 2.33 -3.56
CA GLN A 209 23.06 1.44 -4.50
C GLN A 209 24.37 0.93 -3.92
N LYS A 210 24.81 -0.23 -4.39
CA LYS A 210 26.15 -0.77 -4.09
C LYS A 210 27.17 -0.13 -5.03
N THR A 211 28.24 0.47 -4.48
CA THR A 211 29.29 1.08 -5.31
C THR A 211 29.96 0.03 -6.19
N GLY A 212 30.08 0.30 -7.50
CA GLY A 212 30.82 -0.56 -8.43
C GLY A 212 30.16 -1.88 -8.82
N GLN A 213 28.90 -2.14 -8.43
CA GLN A 213 28.20 -3.40 -8.73
C GLN A 213 26.93 -3.25 -9.58
N ARG A 214 26.64 -2.06 -10.11
CA ARG A 214 25.45 -1.84 -10.96
C ARG A 214 25.49 -2.71 -12.23
N GLY A 215 24.47 -3.52 -12.44
CA GLY A 215 24.29 -4.45 -13.55
C GLY A 215 24.77 -5.88 -13.28
N VAL A 216 25.19 -6.23 -12.05
CA VAL A 216 25.85 -7.51 -11.73
C VAL A 216 25.01 -8.39 -10.81
N ASN A 217 24.49 -7.86 -9.69
CA ASN A 217 23.59 -8.53 -8.72
C ASN A 217 22.91 -7.47 -7.85
N PHE A 218 21.64 -7.66 -7.46
CA PHE A 218 20.79 -6.73 -6.67
C PHE A 218 21.41 -5.33 -6.49
N ASP A 219 21.21 -4.50 -7.50
CA ASP A 219 22.09 -3.35 -7.73
C ASP A 219 21.73 -2.15 -6.85
N TRP A 220 20.43 -1.93 -6.67
CA TRP A 220 19.89 -0.77 -5.97
C TRP A 220 18.43 -0.98 -5.57
N THR A 221 18.04 -0.25 -4.53
CA THR A 221 16.65 -0.02 -4.15
C THR A 221 16.41 1.49 -4.10
N GLU A 222 15.27 1.94 -4.57
CA GLU A 222 14.84 3.33 -4.56
C GLU A 222 13.53 3.45 -3.78
N PHE A 223 13.45 4.49 -2.96
CA PHE A 223 12.22 4.95 -2.35
C PHE A 223 11.78 6.22 -3.07
N GLY A 224 10.58 6.20 -3.64
CA GLY A 224 9.97 7.33 -4.33
C GLY A 224 8.68 7.80 -3.67
N GLU A 225 8.40 9.09 -3.77
CA GLU A 225 7.23 9.76 -3.20
C GLU A 225 6.57 10.66 -4.27
N THR A 226 5.52 10.14 -4.92
CA THR A 226 4.86 10.81 -6.05
C THR A 226 3.33 10.68 -5.97
N GLY A 227 2.76 11.24 -4.90
CA GLY A 227 1.35 11.05 -4.49
C GLY A 227 1.07 9.70 -3.83
N THR A 228 1.99 8.74 -3.95
CA THR A 228 2.06 7.47 -3.20
C THR A 228 3.52 7.23 -2.83
N MET A 229 3.77 6.52 -1.73
CA MET A 229 5.09 6.03 -1.37
C MET A 229 5.30 4.67 -2.04
N TRP A 230 6.34 4.55 -2.86
CA TRP A 230 6.68 3.31 -3.56
C TRP A 230 8.16 2.97 -3.39
N LEU A 231 8.44 1.69 -3.51
CA LEU A 231 9.76 1.09 -3.46
C LEU A 231 10.03 0.49 -4.84
N ARG A 232 11.21 0.72 -5.40
CA ARG A 232 11.62 0.14 -6.68
C ARG A 232 12.96 -0.54 -6.53
N LEU A 233 13.08 -1.75 -7.05
CA LEU A 233 14.35 -2.47 -7.10
C LEU A 233 14.50 -3.19 -8.43
N SER A 234 15.74 -3.36 -8.87
CA SER A 234 16.05 -4.02 -10.13
C SER A 234 16.96 -5.22 -9.92
N ILE A 235 16.61 -6.34 -10.56
CA ILE A 235 17.36 -7.58 -10.52
C ILE A 235 17.86 -7.91 -11.94
N PRO A 236 19.17 -8.05 -12.15
CA PRO A 236 19.74 -8.43 -13.43
C PRO A 236 19.45 -9.91 -13.72
N TYR A 237 18.35 -10.17 -14.41
CA TYR A 237 17.95 -11.52 -14.78
C TYR A 237 18.78 -12.05 -15.95
N GLN A 238 19.26 -13.29 -15.83
CA GLN A 238 20.02 -13.94 -16.90
C GLN A 238 19.18 -14.08 -18.17
N PRO A 239 19.74 -13.89 -19.38
CA PRO A 239 18.98 -13.96 -20.65
C PRO A 239 18.14 -15.24 -20.85
N LYS A 240 18.52 -16.34 -20.19
CA LYS A 240 17.82 -17.63 -20.25
C LYS A 240 16.40 -17.63 -19.68
N VAL A 241 16.01 -16.61 -18.91
CA VAL A 241 14.68 -16.55 -18.26
C VAL A 241 13.61 -15.86 -19.10
N GLY A 242 13.96 -15.38 -20.29
CA GLY A 242 13.03 -14.78 -21.25
C GLY A 242 13.53 -13.44 -21.81
N PRO A 243 12.78 -12.86 -22.76
CA PRO A 243 13.14 -11.59 -23.39
C PRO A 243 13.04 -10.41 -22.41
N GLY A 244 13.55 -9.25 -22.84
CA GLY A 244 13.54 -8.00 -22.10
C GLY A 244 14.78 -7.78 -21.24
N GLY A 245 14.91 -6.55 -20.73
CA GLY A 245 16.02 -6.06 -19.91
C GLY A 245 16.00 -6.59 -18.47
N PRO A 246 16.43 -5.80 -17.47
CA PRO A 246 16.34 -6.19 -16.05
C PRO A 246 14.91 -6.51 -15.61
N PHE A 247 14.79 -7.31 -14.55
CA PHE A 247 13.51 -7.55 -13.89
C PHE A 247 13.33 -6.51 -12.79
N THR A 248 12.30 -5.68 -12.90
CA THR A 248 12.06 -4.62 -11.92
C THR A 248 10.86 -5.00 -11.06
N ILE A 249 10.95 -4.70 -9.77
CA ILE A 249 9.86 -4.86 -8.81
C ILE A 249 9.51 -3.49 -8.30
N ILE A 250 8.23 -3.14 -8.39
CA ILE A 250 7.69 -1.95 -7.74
C ILE A 250 6.80 -2.42 -6.61
N GLY A 251 7.11 -2.03 -5.38
CA GLY A 251 6.37 -2.36 -4.17
C GLY A 251 5.68 -1.13 -3.59
N ILE A 252 4.45 -1.29 -3.13
CA ILE A 252 3.74 -0.33 -2.28
C ILE A 252 3.17 -1.10 -1.10
N VAL A 253 3.49 -0.67 0.11
CA VAL A 253 2.98 -1.31 1.33
C VAL A 253 1.85 -0.46 1.89
N THR A 254 0.69 -1.07 2.12
CA THR A 254 -0.46 -0.39 2.71
C THR A 254 -0.71 -0.92 4.12
N PRO A 255 -0.69 -0.04 5.14
CA PRO A 255 -1.08 -0.41 6.49
C PRO A 255 -2.53 -0.91 6.51
N VAL A 256 -2.78 -2.03 7.16
CA VAL A 256 -4.15 -2.47 7.53
C VAL A 256 -4.50 -1.79 8.84
N ASP A 257 -3.64 -1.97 9.84
CA ASP A 257 -3.66 -1.37 11.17
C ASP A 257 -2.22 -1.24 11.70
N GLU A 258 -2.03 -1.13 13.01
CA GLU A 258 -0.72 -1.00 13.65
C GLU A 258 0.12 -2.29 13.65
N GLU A 259 -0.48 -3.44 13.41
CA GLU A 259 0.17 -4.75 13.48
C GLU A 259 0.15 -5.51 12.14
N HIS A 260 -0.65 -5.08 11.18
CA HIS A 260 -0.85 -5.78 9.92
C HIS A 260 -0.67 -4.87 8.71
N CYS A 261 -0.18 -5.44 7.62
CA CYS A 261 -0.06 -4.73 6.35
C CYS A 261 -0.40 -5.63 5.16
N ILE A 262 -0.59 -4.98 4.01
CA ILE A 262 -0.61 -5.66 2.71
C ILE A 262 0.50 -5.09 1.85
N VAL A 263 1.32 -5.99 1.34
CA VAL A 263 2.33 -5.66 0.34
C VAL A 263 1.70 -5.83 -1.05
N TYR A 264 1.73 -4.79 -1.87
CA TYR A 264 1.39 -4.84 -3.29
C TYR A 264 2.68 -4.73 -4.07
N PHE A 265 2.96 -5.69 -4.95
CA PHE A 265 4.17 -5.67 -5.75
C PHE A 265 3.86 -6.00 -7.19
N TRP A 266 4.34 -5.13 -8.07
CA TRP A 266 4.29 -5.30 -9.50
C TRP A 266 5.60 -5.89 -9.98
N ARG A 267 5.50 -7.05 -10.60
CA ARG A 267 6.62 -7.69 -11.30
C ARG A 267 6.65 -7.14 -12.72
N THR A 268 7.67 -6.36 -13.07
CA THR A 268 7.72 -5.62 -14.32
C THR A 268 8.91 -6.02 -15.20
N ARG A 269 8.71 -5.85 -16.51
CA ARG A 269 9.72 -6.13 -17.54
C ARG A 269 9.55 -5.15 -18.70
N HIS A 270 10.65 -4.64 -19.24
CA HIS A 270 10.65 -3.88 -20.50
C HIS A 270 10.53 -4.85 -21.68
N VAL A 271 9.33 -4.96 -22.24
CA VAL A 271 8.96 -5.89 -23.33
C VAL A 271 7.76 -5.37 -24.12
N GLN A 272 7.81 -5.52 -25.44
CA GLN A 272 6.75 -5.10 -26.37
C GLN A 272 6.40 -6.20 -27.39
N GLY A 273 5.22 -6.09 -28.00
CA GLY A 273 4.76 -7.01 -29.04
C GLY A 273 4.85 -8.48 -28.62
N TRP A 274 5.40 -9.34 -29.48
CA TRP A 274 5.53 -10.78 -29.21
C TRP A 274 6.40 -11.09 -27.97
N GLN A 275 7.37 -10.23 -27.63
CA GLN A 275 8.21 -10.43 -26.44
C GLN A 275 7.39 -10.34 -25.16
N ARG A 276 6.37 -9.47 -25.15
CA ARG A 276 5.43 -9.34 -24.04
C ARG A 276 4.69 -10.65 -23.83
N ASP A 277 4.14 -11.26 -24.87
CA ASP A 277 3.39 -12.50 -24.76
C ASP A 277 4.26 -13.67 -24.28
N VAL A 278 5.48 -13.79 -24.83
CA VAL A 278 6.46 -14.79 -24.39
C VAL A 278 6.85 -14.59 -22.93
N TRP A 279 7.16 -13.36 -22.52
CA TRP A 279 7.50 -13.07 -21.13
C TRP A 279 6.34 -13.39 -20.19
N ARG A 280 5.10 -12.99 -20.54
CA ARG A 280 3.92 -13.27 -19.72
C ARG A 280 3.69 -14.77 -19.56
N PHE A 281 3.85 -15.55 -20.62
CA PHE A 281 3.78 -17.01 -20.57
C PHE A 281 4.88 -17.60 -19.68
N LEU A 282 6.14 -17.23 -19.90
CA LEU A 282 7.27 -17.74 -19.11
C LEU A 282 7.17 -17.37 -17.63
N TYR A 283 6.73 -16.14 -17.31
CA TYR A 283 6.54 -15.69 -15.95
C TYR A 283 5.55 -16.60 -15.22
N ARG A 284 4.33 -16.76 -15.78
CA ARG A 284 3.27 -17.58 -15.18
C ARG A 284 3.66 -19.05 -15.02
N ASN A 285 4.40 -19.61 -15.97
CA ASN A 285 4.73 -21.04 -15.97
C ASN A 285 6.02 -21.40 -15.22
N ARG A 286 6.94 -20.44 -15.01
CA ARG A 286 8.29 -20.75 -14.50
C ARG A 286 8.80 -19.84 -13.39
N LEU A 287 8.39 -18.58 -13.36
CA LEU A 287 8.96 -17.59 -12.44
C LEU A 287 8.04 -17.26 -11.28
N GLU A 288 6.72 -17.31 -11.48
CA GLU A 288 5.74 -16.92 -10.47
C GLU A 288 5.93 -17.70 -9.16
N GLY A 289 6.06 -19.03 -9.21
CA GLY A 289 6.31 -19.84 -8.01
C GLY A 289 7.59 -19.44 -7.27
N LEU A 290 8.70 -19.27 -8.00
CA LEU A 290 9.98 -18.84 -7.41
C LEU A 290 9.88 -17.47 -6.72
N HIS A 291 9.08 -16.55 -7.27
CA HIS A 291 8.89 -15.22 -6.70
C HIS A 291 8.03 -15.24 -5.45
N TRP A 292 7.06 -16.15 -5.40
CA TRP A 292 6.28 -16.41 -4.20
C TRP A 292 7.13 -17.02 -3.10
N ASP A 293 8.01 -17.98 -3.42
CA ASP A 293 8.91 -18.59 -2.44
C ASP A 293 9.86 -17.56 -1.80
N VAL A 294 10.36 -16.59 -2.59
CA VAL A 294 11.18 -15.48 -2.09
C VAL A 294 10.40 -14.61 -1.11
N LEU A 295 9.19 -14.20 -1.48
CA LEU A 295 8.34 -13.37 -0.61
C LEU A 295 7.92 -14.09 0.67
N GLU A 296 7.73 -15.40 0.61
CA GLU A 296 7.37 -16.19 1.77
C GLU A 296 8.53 -16.26 2.77
N GLN A 297 9.79 -16.28 2.28
CA GLN A 297 10.96 -16.17 3.16
C GLN A 297 10.99 -14.82 3.89
N ASP A 298 10.70 -13.72 3.20
CA ASP A 298 10.60 -12.40 3.83
C ASP A 298 9.51 -12.38 4.90
N ARG A 299 8.29 -12.84 4.54
CA ARG A 299 7.15 -12.89 5.45
C ARG A 299 7.47 -13.68 6.72
N VAL A 300 8.04 -14.88 6.59
CA VAL A 300 8.38 -15.74 7.74
C VAL A 300 9.36 -15.03 8.68
N VAL A 301 10.39 -14.38 8.16
CA VAL A 301 11.37 -13.65 9.00
C VAL A 301 10.71 -12.48 9.70
N LEU A 302 9.95 -11.65 8.97
CA LEU A 302 9.38 -10.42 9.51
C LEU A 302 8.27 -10.68 10.54
N GLU A 303 7.40 -11.67 10.30
CA GLU A 303 6.36 -12.06 11.27
C GLU A 303 6.94 -12.77 12.51
N SER A 304 8.18 -13.27 12.43
CA SER A 304 8.87 -13.90 13.57
C SER A 304 9.71 -12.93 14.39
N MET A 305 9.79 -11.66 14.00
CA MET A 305 10.49 -10.64 14.78
C MET A 305 9.76 -10.39 16.11
N ALA A 306 10.52 -10.02 17.15
CA ALA A 306 9.92 -9.62 18.41
C ALA A 306 9.03 -8.37 18.22
N PRO A 307 7.91 -8.24 18.96
CA PRO A 307 7.02 -7.08 18.83
C PRO A 307 7.74 -5.72 18.94
N GLU A 308 8.73 -5.63 19.84
CA GLU A 308 9.54 -4.42 20.05
C GLU A 308 10.94 -4.52 19.40
N ALA A 309 11.07 -5.27 18.30
CA ALA A 309 12.37 -5.50 17.67
C ALA A 309 13.13 -4.20 17.33
N ARG A 310 12.41 -3.12 17.01
CA ARG A 310 12.99 -1.80 16.69
C ARG A 310 13.58 -1.09 17.91
N ASP A 311 13.10 -1.37 19.11
CA ASP A 311 13.60 -0.77 20.36
C ASP A 311 14.89 -1.44 20.82
N HIS A 312 15.18 -2.63 20.31
CA HIS A 312 16.33 -3.45 20.66
C HIS A 312 17.32 -3.64 19.50
N GLU A 313 17.14 -2.96 18.38
CA GLU A 313 18.01 -3.09 17.21
C GLU A 313 19.34 -2.34 17.42
N THR A 314 20.37 -2.78 16.71
CA THR A 314 21.63 -2.04 16.59
C THR A 314 21.99 -1.95 15.12
N LEU A 315 21.66 -0.80 14.52
CA LEU A 315 21.92 -0.52 13.12
C LEU A 315 23.40 -0.28 12.86
N TYR A 316 23.91 -0.72 11.72
CA TYR A 316 25.29 -0.52 11.27
C TYR A 316 25.32 0.04 9.84
N GLN A 317 26.51 0.09 9.22
CA GLN A 317 26.76 0.86 7.99
C GLN A 317 25.82 0.54 6.81
N HIS A 318 25.27 -0.68 6.76
CA HIS A 318 24.36 -1.10 5.69
C HIS A 318 22.94 -0.55 5.84
N ASP A 319 22.55 -0.10 7.04
CA ASP A 319 21.19 0.34 7.37
C ASP A 319 20.95 1.84 7.15
N ILE A 320 21.82 2.49 6.38
CA ILE A 320 21.71 3.92 6.10
C ILE A 320 20.39 4.25 5.38
N GLY A 321 19.89 3.34 4.53
CA GLY A 321 18.61 3.49 3.85
C GLY A 321 17.41 3.43 4.77
N ILE A 322 17.40 2.43 5.64
CA ILE A 322 16.42 2.29 6.72
C ILE A 322 16.37 3.57 7.56
N THR A 323 17.52 4.05 8.04
CA THR A 323 17.58 5.25 8.88
C THR A 323 17.04 6.50 8.16
N ARG A 324 17.35 6.68 6.87
CA ARG A 324 16.85 7.82 6.09
C ARG A 324 15.34 7.78 5.89
N ILE A 325 14.79 6.62 5.54
CA ILE A 325 13.34 6.48 5.30
C ILE A 325 12.55 6.67 6.59
N ARG A 326 13.03 6.12 7.70
CA ARG A 326 12.42 6.35 9.02
C ARG A 326 12.37 7.84 9.38
N ARG A 327 13.42 8.61 9.07
CA ARG A 327 13.42 10.08 9.22
C ARG A 327 12.46 10.79 8.27
N VAL A 328 12.28 10.30 7.05
CA VAL A 328 11.25 10.82 6.12
C VAL A 328 9.87 10.62 6.73
N LEU A 329 9.52 9.39 7.13
CA LEU A 329 8.22 9.08 7.74
C LEU A 329 7.97 9.93 9.00
N ALA A 330 8.96 10.06 9.87
CA ALA A 330 8.84 10.89 11.07
C ALA A 330 8.61 12.37 10.76
N ARG A 331 9.29 12.93 9.76
CA ARG A 331 9.07 14.32 9.32
C ARG A 331 7.66 14.52 8.74
N ARG A 332 7.17 13.57 7.93
CA ARG A 332 5.82 13.63 7.35
C ARG A 332 4.75 13.56 8.44
N ALA A 333 4.86 12.61 9.36
CA ALA A 333 3.94 12.50 10.50
C ALA A 333 3.94 13.77 11.37
N ALA A 334 5.11 14.36 11.63
CA ALA A 334 5.20 15.60 12.38
C ALA A 334 4.51 16.79 11.67
N ALA A 335 4.63 16.86 10.33
CA ALA A 335 3.95 17.89 9.54
C ALA A 335 2.43 17.71 9.56
N GLU A 336 1.92 16.49 9.41
CA GLU A 336 0.48 16.20 9.50
C GLU A 336 -0.11 16.59 10.86
N LEU A 337 0.59 16.28 11.95
CA LEU A 337 0.15 16.61 13.30
C LEU A 337 0.25 18.10 13.63
N ALA A 338 1.06 18.86 12.90
CA ALA A 338 1.16 20.31 13.04
C ALA A 338 0.03 21.05 12.30
N ASP A 339 -0.43 20.50 11.17
CA ASP A 339 -1.46 21.11 10.30
C ASP A 339 -2.89 20.73 10.72
N ALA A 340 -3.06 19.66 11.52
CA ALA A 340 -4.34 19.28 12.09
C ALA A 340 -4.65 20.08 13.38
N PRO A 341 -5.75 20.85 13.47
CA PRO A 341 -6.29 21.22 14.77
C PRO A 341 -6.66 19.93 15.52
N VAL A 342 -6.17 19.83 16.76
CA VAL A 342 -6.39 18.66 17.64
C VAL A 342 -7.88 18.38 17.79
N ALA A 343 -8.41 17.47 16.98
CA ALA A 343 -9.68 16.82 17.19
C ALA A 343 -9.43 15.31 17.15
N MET A 344 -8.99 14.76 18.28
CA MET A 344 -8.98 13.32 18.48
C MET A 344 -10.42 12.83 18.38
N ILE A 345 -10.70 11.93 17.43
CA ILE A 345 -11.82 11.00 17.57
C ILE A 345 -11.51 10.23 18.84
N LYS A 346 -12.28 10.47 19.91
CA LYS A 346 -12.10 9.77 21.18
C LYS A 346 -12.28 8.28 20.93
N PRO A 347 -11.37 7.41 21.39
CA PRO A 347 -11.68 5.99 21.46
C PRO A 347 -12.91 5.82 22.35
N VAL A 348 -13.82 4.95 21.92
CA VAL A 348 -14.92 4.49 22.77
C VAL A 348 -14.27 3.83 23.99
N PRO A 349 -14.51 4.31 25.22
CA PRO A 349 -13.94 3.66 26.39
C PRO A 349 -14.50 2.24 26.48
N THR A 350 -13.58 1.28 26.39
CA THR A 350 -13.84 -0.10 26.79
C THR A 350 -13.57 -0.19 28.28
N GLU A 351 -14.61 -0.05 29.10
CA GLU A 351 -14.56 -0.55 30.47
C GLU A 351 -15.74 -1.49 30.74
N ALA A 352 -15.34 -2.75 30.83
CA ALA A 352 -15.81 -3.87 31.63
C ALA A 352 -17.04 -3.67 32.53
N GLN A 353 -17.92 -4.65 32.40
CA GLN A 353 -18.79 -5.18 33.45
C GLN A 353 -18.03 -5.32 34.77
N HIS A 354 -18.58 -4.80 35.87
CA HIS A 354 -18.61 -5.42 37.20
C HIS A 354 -19.51 -4.59 38.15
N ALA A 355 -20.80 -4.96 38.20
CA ALA A 355 -21.66 -5.04 39.38
C ALA A 355 -23.06 -5.49 38.95
#